data_AF-A0A966D2J7-F1
#
_entry.id   AF-A0A966D2J7-F1
#
_cell.length_a   1.000
_cell.length_b   1.000
_cell.length_c   1.000
_cell.angle_alpha   90.00
_cell.angle_beta   90.00
_cell.angle_gamma   90.00
#
_symmetry.space_group_name_H-M   'P 1'
#
loop_
_entity.id
_entity.type
_entity.pdbx_description
1 polymer ?
#
loop_
_entity_poly.entity_id
_entity_poly.type
_entity_poly.pdbx_seq_one_letter_code
_entity_poly.pdbx_strand_id
1 'polypeptide(L)'
;MKAILMPLYFTEANEREQKQFKTQMTTLESLYGDTAEFLPPQPVGTPIDDRADAVVFPQMFGAVFAHQDELKAIDLPLIILTSSFGTVEMWDWEIVSFLRQQLQLNVFAPYTVEIGQTILRALGTRRSMKGGLRFLMFQDSPGEGMQAEIFKRFYWWENECNERIESTFGVQILYRSWKDLNDRARAISDEAAEALWQKRPVPVEDVPLANILKAVKIYMAVREVIDELGEIHG
;
A
#
# COMPACT_ATOMS: atom_id res chain seq x y z
N MET A 1 -6.63 -4.49 0.67
CA MET A 1 -6.52 -3.93 2.04
C MET A 1 -7.21 -2.58 2.04
N LYS A 2 -8.03 -2.28 3.05
CA LYS A 2 -8.76 -1.01 3.15
C LYS A 2 -7.90 0.04 3.85
N ALA A 3 -7.95 1.30 3.44
CA ALA A 3 -7.40 2.39 4.25
C ALA A 3 -8.29 2.66 5.46
N ILE A 4 -7.71 3.01 6.59
CA ILE A 4 -8.47 3.50 7.75
C ILE A 4 -8.48 5.03 7.70
N LEU A 5 -9.66 5.62 7.66
CA LEU A 5 -9.84 7.06 7.55
C LEU A 5 -10.42 7.63 8.84
N MET A 6 -9.85 8.73 9.32
CA MET A 6 -10.41 9.52 10.42
C MET A 6 -11.23 10.68 9.86
N PRO A 7 -12.58 10.67 9.96
CA PRO A 7 -13.39 11.80 9.53
C PRO A 7 -13.32 12.93 10.55
N LEU A 8 -12.95 14.13 10.09
CA LEU A 8 -12.97 15.33 10.91
C LEU A 8 -14.12 16.27 10.56
N TYR A 9 -14.67 16.91 11.58
CA TYR A 9 -15.68 17.97 11.43
C TYR A 9 -15.30 19.22 12.25
N PHE A 10 -15.77 20.37 11.80
CA PHE A 10 -15.61 21.63 12.51
C PHE A 10 -16.77 21.86 13.48
N THR A 11 -16.48 22.29 14.70
CA THR A 11 -17.49 22.53 15.74
C THR A 11 -18.41 23.72 15.44
N GLU A 12 -17.95 24.61 14.57
CA GLU A 12 -18.65 25.80 14.08
C GLU A 12 -19.79 25.46 13.11
N ALA A 13 -19.93 24.19 12.71
CA ALA A 13 -20.97 23.74 11.82
C ALA A 13 -22.37 24.02 12.40
N ASN A 14 -23.20 24.75 11.66
CA ASN A 14 -24.61 24.95 12.01
C ASN A 14 -25.43 23.66 11.80
N GLU A 15 -26.71 23.65 12.21
CA GLU A 15 -27.57 22.47 12.11
C GLU A 15 -27.71 21.93 10.68
N ARG A 16 -27.69 22.80 9.67
CA ARG A 16 -27.76 22.40 8.26
C ARG A 16 -26.47 21.71 7.84
N GLU A 17 -25.32 22.28 8.18
CA GLU A 17 -24.00 21.73 7.87
C GLU A 17 -23.80 20.37 8.56
N GLN A 18 -24.21 20.23 9.83
CA GLN A 18 -24.17 18.95 10.53
C GLN A 18 -25.02 17.87 9.84
N LYS A 19 -26.19 18.23 9.30
CA LYS A 19 -27.01 17.30 8.50
C LYS A 19 -26.32 16.93 7.19
N GLN A 20 -25.72 17.90 6.51
CA GLN A 20 -24.98 17.67 5.27
C GLN A 20 -23.78 16.73 5.50
N PHE A 21 -23.02 16.94 6.57
CA PHE A 21 -21.92 16.07 6.98
C PHE A 21 -22.39 14.61 7.15
N LYS A 22 -23.48 14.40 7.89
CA LYS A 22 -24.03 13.05 8.11
C LYS A 22 -24.46 12.38 6.80
N THR A 23 -25.17 13.10 5.94
CA THR A 23 -25.56 12.60 4.62
C THR A 23 -24.33 12.26 3.77
N GLN A 24 -23.31 13.11 3.81
CA GLN A 24 -22.10 12.91 3.05
C GLN A 24 -21.33 11.68 3.54
N MET A 25 -21.24 11.45 4.85
CA MET A 25 -20.62 10.24 5.40
C MET A 25 -21.28 8.97 4.86
N THR A 26 -22.62 8.91 4.83
CA THR A 26 -23.34 7.76 4.24
C THR A 26 -22.98 7.56 2.77
N THR A 27 -22.88 8.64 2.00
CA THR A 27 -22.46 8.58 0.59
C THR A 27 -21.04 8.04 0.45
N LEU A 28 -20.10 8.55 1.26
CA LEU A 28 -18.69 8.12 1.24
C LEU A 28 -18.54 6.65 1.64
N GLU A 29 -19.27 6.19 2.64
CA GLU A 29 -19.32 4.77 3.02
C GLU A 29 -19.83 3.90 1.87
N SER A 30 -20.85 4.35 1.13
CA SER A 30 -21.37 3.63 -0.03
C SER A 30 -20.38 3.59 -1.21
N LEU A 31 -19.62 4.65 -1.45
CA LEU A 31 -18.72 4.75 -2.62
C LEU A 31 -17.35 4.13 -2.36
N TYR A 32 -16.86 4.22 -1.13
CA TYR A 32 -15.50 3.86 -0.76
C TYR A 32 -15.42 2.70 0.22
N GLY A 33 -16.54 2.14 0.69
CA GLY A 33 -16.58 1.08 1.69
C GLY A 33 -15.76 -0.16 1.34
N ASP A 34 -15.53 -0.46 0.06
CA ASP A 34 -14.66 -1.57 -0.37
C ASP A 34 -13.16 -1.26 -0.24
N THR A 35 -12.81 0.02 -0.23
CA THR A 35 -11.42 0.52 -0.22
C THR A 35 -11.04 1.25 1.07
N ALA A 36 -12.00 1.62 1.90
CA ALA A 36 -11.79 2.33 3.14
C ALA A 36 -12.71 1.87 4.26
N GLU A 37 -12.23 1.98 5.49
CA GLU A 37 -12.95 1.89 6.74
C GLU A 37 -12.95 3.27 7.38
N PHE A 38 -14.12 3.79 7.74
CA PHE A 38 -14.26 5.10 8.37
C PHE A 38 -14.38 4.92 9.88
N LEU A 39 -13.47 5.56 10.62
CA LEU A 39 -13.55 5.63 12.08
C LEU A 39 -14.69 6.56 12.52
N PRO A 40 -15.13 6.49 13.79
CA PRO A 40 -16.09 7.45 14.33
C PRO A 40 -15.61 8.90 14.13
N PRO A 41 -16.45 9.79 13.56
CA PRO A 41 -16.06 11.18 13.33
C PRO A 41 -15.70 11.92 14.62
N GLN A 42 -14.70 12.81 14.56
CA GLN A 42 -14.26 13.60 15.70
C GLN A 42 -14.01 15.08 15.33
N PRO A 43 -14.06 16.01 16.30
CA PRO A 43 -13.86 17.42 16.00
C PRO A 43 -12.39 17.72 15.66
N VAL A 44 -12.15 18.71 14.80
CA VAL A 44 -10.81 19.24 14.53
C VAL A 44 -10.15 19.70 15.84
N GLY A 45 -8.84 19.46 15.98
CA GLY A 45 -8.06 19.74 17.18
C GLY A 45 -8.05 18.59 18.21
N THR A 46 -8.81 17.52 17.98
CA THR A 46 -8.69 16.30 18.79
C THR A 46 -7.53 15.42 18.33
N PRO A 47 -6.87 14.68 19.24
CA PRO A 47 -5.85 13.71 18.87
C PRO A 47 -6.36 12.70 17.84
N ILE A 48 -5.59 12.47 16.78
CA ILE A 48 -5.95 11.50 15.75
C ILE A 48 -5.65 10.08 16.24
N ASP A 49 -6.55 9.14 15.98
CA ASP A 49 -6.34 7.72 16.29
C ASP A 49 -5.11 7.18 15.55
N ASP A 50 -4.19 6.55 16.28
CA ASP A 50 -2.93 6.00 15.73
C ASP A 50 -3.14 4.96 14.62
N ARG A 51 -4.33 4.38 14.53
CA ARG A 51 -4.69 3.41 13.48
C ARG A 51 -5.04 4.08 12.14
N ALA A 52 -5.26 5.39 12.12
CA ALA A 52 -5.68 6.10 10.91
C ALA A 52 -4.53 6.20 9.89
N ASP A 53 -4.84 5.88 8.64
CA ASP A 53 -3.92 6.00 7.51
C ASP A 53 -3.95 7.41 6.90
N ALA A 54 -5.09 8.11 7.05
CA ALA A 54 -5.32 9.45 6.57
C ALA A 54 -6.48 10.12 7.33
N VAL A 55 -6.52 11.45 7.26
CA VAL A 55 -7.67 12.25 7.69
C VAL A 55 -8.56 12.52 6.47
N VAL A 56 -9.87 12.39 6.64
CA VAL A 56 -10.84 12.75 5.60
C VAL A 56 -11.69 13.92 6.07
N PHE A 57 -11.90 14.88 5.17
CA PHE A 57 -12.85 15.98 5.34
C PHE A 57 -14.04 15.77 4.39
N PRO A 58 -15.18 15.27 4.91
CA PRO A 58 -16.44 15.17 4.18
C PRO A 58 -17.10 16.53 3.95
N GLN A 59 -16.67 17.58 4.67
CA GLN A 59 -17.19 18.93 4.52
C GLN A 59 -16.09 19.93 4.88
N MET A 60 -16.03 21.03 4.14
CA MET A 60 -15.13 22.16 4.40
C MET A 60 -15.91 23.46 4.32
N PHE A 61 -15.53 24.43 5.14
CA PHE A 61 -16.04 25.81 5.09
C PHE A 61 -15.02 26.75 5.75
N GLY A 62 -15.35 28.05 5.83
CA GLY A 62 -14.41 29.10 6.24
C GLY A 62 -13.73 28.90 7.61
N ALA A 63 -14.27 28.05 8.49
CA ALA A 63 -13.62 27.67 9.75
C ALA A 63 -12.20 27.12 9.55
N VAL A 64 -11.90 26.50 8.40
CA VAL A 64 -10.56 25.99 8.07
C VAL A 64 -9.47 27.05 8.27
N PHE A 65 -9.76 28.32 7.94
CA PHE A 65 -8.77 29.40 8.05
C PHE A 65 -8.47 29.82 9.50
N ALA A 66 -9.34 29.46 10.45
CA ALA A 66 -9.17 29.74 11.87
C ALA A 66 -8.44 28.60 12.61
N HIS A 67 -8.46 27.37 12.08
CA HIS A 67 -7.89 26.16 12.71
C HIS A 67 -6.49 25.79 12.18
N GLN A 68 -5.64 26.77 11.91
CA GLN A 68 -4.37 26.53 11.21
C GLN A 68 -3.39 25.71 12.06
N ASP A 69 -3.34 25.96 13.36
CA ASP A 69 -2.40 25.30 14.27
C ASP A 69 -2.82 23.85 14.50
N GLU A 70 -4.13 23.61 14.66
CA GLU A 70 -4.71 22.28 14.77
C GLU A 70 -4.48 21.45 13.50
N LEU A 71 -4.64 22.05 12.32
CA LEU A 71 -4.41 21.38 11.04
C LEU A 71 -2.94 21.09 10.78
N LYS A 72 -2.02 21.98 11.20
CA LYS A 72 -0.57 21.76 11.09
C LYS A 72 -0.05 20.64 12.00
N ALA A 73 -0.76 20.35 13.09
CA ALA A 73 -0.42 19.24 13.98
C ALA A 73 -0.78 17.85 13.40
N ILE A 74 -1.45 17.79 12.24
CA ILE A 74 -1.82 16.53 11.59
C ILE A 74 -0.67 16.07 10.68
N ASP A 75 0.01 15.01 11.09
CA ASP A 75 1.11 14.39 10.31
C ASP A 75 0.63 13.40 9.23
N LEU A 76 -0.67 13.12 9.20
CA LEU A 76 -1.29 12.23 8.22
C LEU A 76 -1.69 13.00 6.96
N PRO A 77 -1.76 12.33 5.79
CA PRO A 77 -2.32 12.95 4.59
C PRO A 77 -3.79 13.29 4.79
N LEU A 78 -4.22 14.41 4.22
CA LEU A 78 -5.60 14.89 4.23
C LEU A 78 -6.28 14.49 2.90
N ILE A 79 -7.53 14.07 2.97
CA ILE A 79 -8.35 13.75 1.78
C ILE A 79 -9.63 14.59 1.84
N ILE A 80 -9.88 15.38 0.80
CA ILE A 80 -11.05 16.25 0.70
C ILE A 80 -12.09 15.58 -0.20
N LEU A 81 -13.20 15.14 0.41
CA LEU A 81 -14.29 14.41 -0.25
C LEU A 81 -15.64 15.08 0.07
N THR A 82 -15.75 16.33 -0.32
CA THR A 82 -16.83 17.24 0.08
C THR A 82 -18.07 17.21 -0.82
N SER A 83 -17.93 16.63 -2.03
CA SER A 83 -18.99 16.62 -3.02
C SER A 83 -19.95 15.45 -2.84
N SER A 84 -21.23 15.66 -3.16
CA SER A 84 -22.23 14.60 -3.18
C SER A 84 -21.90 13.45 -4.14
N PHE A 85 -20.95 13.63 -5.05
CA PHE A 85 -20.43 12.58 -5.95
C PHE A 85 -19.22 11.81 -5.37
N GLY A 86 -18.86 12.08 -4.12
CA GLY A 86 -17.72 11.45 -3.43
C GLY A 86 -16.36 11.95 -3.91
N THR A 87 -16.29 13.18 -4.42
CA THR A 87 -15.06 13.85 -4.88
C THR A 87 -14.88 15.18 -4.17
N VAL A 88 -13.86 15.96 -4.54
CA VAL A 88 -13.76 17.36 -4.10
C VAL A 88 -14.84 18.23 -4.77
N GLU A 89 -15.49 19.12 -4.02
CA GLU A 89 -16.33 20.18 -4.60
C GLU A 89 -15.48 21.23 -5.31
N MET A 90 -15.96 21.72 -6.46
CA MET A 90 -15.22 22.71 -7.24
C MET A 90 -14.99 24.03 -6.48
N TRP A 91 -15.86 24.35 -5.53
CA TRP A 91 -15.80 25.57 -4.72
C TRP A 91 -14.73 25.51 -3.63
N ASP A 92 -14.25 24.31 -3.28
CA ASP A 92 -13.22 24.14 -2.25
C ASP A 92 -11.79 24.38 -2.77
N TRP A 93 -11.64 24.79 -4.03
CA TRP A 93 -10.33 25.01 -4.66
C TRP A 93 -9.44 25.97 -3.85
N GLU A 94 -10.03 27.03 -3.26
CA GLU A 94 -9.29 28.02 -2.47
C GLU A 94 -8.81 27.41 -1.16
N ILE A 95 -9.68 26.65 -0.48
CA ILE A 95 -9.34 25.93 0.76
C ILE A 95 -8.24 24.90 0.49
N VAL A 96 -8.37 24.09 -0.56
CA VAL A 96 -7.36 23.10 -0.96
C VAL A 96 -6.02 23.78 -1.28
N SER A 97 -6.04 24.91 -1.98
CA SER A 97 -4.84 25.69 -2.27
C SER A 97 -4.19 26.23 -1.01
N PHE A 98 -4.98 26.79 -0.09
CA PHE A 98 -4.52 27.28 1.21
C PHE A 98 -3.82 26.18 2.03
N LEU A 99 -4.46 25.01 2.18
CA LEU A 99 -3.89 23.89 2.92
C LEU A 99 -2.55 23.42 2.31
N ARG A 100 -2.45 23.36 0.98
CA ARG A 100 -1.23 22.90 0.28
C ARG A 100 -0.12 23.94 0.28
N GLN A 101 -0.43 25.21 0.04
CA GLN A 101 0.58 26.23 -0.22
C GLN A 101 0.95 26.99 1.05
N GLN A 102 -0.03 27.34 1.88
CA GLN A 102 0.19 28.12 3.10
C GLN A 102 0.53 27.21 4.28
N LEU A 103 -0.20 26.10 4.45
CA LEU A 103 0.05 25.16 5.55
C LEU A 103 1.03 24.04 5.16
N GLN A 104 1.37 23.89 3.88
CA GLN A 104 2.31 22.87 3.37
C GLN A 104 1.88 21.43 3.71
N LEU A 105 0.58 21.21 3.83
CA LEU A 105 0.02 19.89 4.15
C LEU A 105 -0.06 19.00 2.91
N ASN A 106 0.08 17.69 3.12
CA ASN A 106 -0.13 16.71 2.06
C ASN A 106 -1.63 16.48 1.86
N VAL A 107 -2.22 17.19 0.89
CA VAL A 107 -3.66 17.16 0.62
C VAL A 107 -3.98 16.46 -0.69
N PHE A 108 -4.85 15.48 -0.65
CA PHE A 108 -5.49 14.85 -1.80
C PHE A 108 -6.89 15.41 -2.02
N ALA A 109 -7.19 15.78 -3.26
CA ALA A 109 -8.48 16.33 -3.68
C ALA A 109 -8.88 15.64 -4.99
N PRO A 110 -9.37 14.39 -4.94
CA PRO A 110 -9.69 13.63 -6.14
C PRO A 110 -10.91 14.22 -6.85
N TYR A 111 -10.84 14.29 -8.17
CA TYR A 111 -11.93 14.80 -9.04
C TYR A 111 -12.73 13.67 -9.70
N THR A 112 -12.34 12.41 -9.50
CA THR A 112 -13.16 11.23 -9.83
C THR A 112 -13.09 10.19 -8.71
N VAL A 113 -14.10 9.32 -8.63
CA VAL A 113 -14.17 8.26 -7.63
C VAL A 113 -13.02 7.26 -7.81
N GLU A 114 -12.63 6.96 -9.04
CA GLU A 114 -11.54 6.02 -9.35
C GLU A 114 -10.20 6.53 -8.81
N ILE A 115 -9.94 7.84 -8.91
CA ILE A 115 -8.75 8.46 -8.32
C ILE A 115 -8.81 8.37 -6.80
N GLY A 116 -9.97 8.67 -6.20
CA GLY A 116 -10.20 8.51 -4.76
C GLY A 116 -9.89 7.08 -4.30
N GLN A 117 -10.48 6.07 -4.95
CA GLN A 117 -10.24 4.66 -4.65
C GLN A 117 -8.77 4.27 -4.80
N THR A 118 -8.08 4.83 -5.81
CA THR A 118 -6.65 4.57 -6.04
C THR A 118 -5.80 5.12 -4.89
N ILE A 119 -6.08 6.35 -4.45
CA ILE A 119 -5.41 6.97 -3.29
C ILE A 119 -5.63 6.11 -2.03
N LEU A 120 -6.87 5.68 -1.78
CA LEU A 120 -7.21 4.86 -0.62
C LEU A 120 -6.53 3.49 -0.65
N ARG A 121 -6.50 2.81 -1.80
CA ARG A 121 -5.73 1.56 -1.96
C ARG A 121 -4.26 1.78 -1.70
N ALA A 122 -3.68 2.87 -2.20
CA ALA A 122 -2.27 3.19 -1.98
C ALA A 122 -1.95 3.42 -0.49
N LEU A 123 -2.84 4.11 0.24
CA LEU A 123 -2.70 4.31 1.69
C LEU A 123 -2.80 2.98 2.46
N GLY A 124 -3.78 2.14 2.14
CA GLY A 124 -3.91 0.80 2.74
C GLY A 124 -2.69 -0.08 2.47
N THR A 125 -2.13 -0.02 1.25
CA THR A 125 -0.89 -0.73 0.90
C THR A 125 0.30 -0.18 1.68
N ARG A 126 0.44 1.15 1.79
CA ARG A 126 1.52 1.78 2.58
C ARG A 126 1.52 1.29 4.03
N ARG A 127 0.35 1.17 4.66
CA ARG A 127 0.23 0.61 6.02
C ARG A 127 0.72 -0.83 6.08
N SER A 128 0.29 -1.67 5.15
CA SER A 128 0.75 -3.05 5.10
C SER A 128 2.25 -3.17 4.87
N MET A 129 2.81 -2.32 4.01
CA MET A 129 4.26 -2.28 3.78
C MET A 129 4.98 -1.93 5.08
N LYS A 130 4.56 -0.86 5.76
CA LYS A 130 5.07 -0.46 7.08
C LYS A 130 4.87 -1.49 8.19
N GLY A 131 3.95 -2.44 8.01
CA GLY A 131 3.76 -3.57 8.91
C GLY A 131 4.90 -4.60 8.88
N GLY A 132 5.97 -4.37 8.11
CA GLY A 132 7.09 -5.30 7.98
C GLY A 132 6.91 -6.29 6.84
N LEU A 133 6.33 -5.84 5.72
CA LEU A 133 6.10 -6.70 4.56
C LEU A 133 7.43 -7.28 4.04
N ARG A 134 7.50 -8.61 3.97
CA ARG A 134 8.75 -9.33 3.65
C ARG A 134 8.79 -9.76 2.19
N PHE A 135 9.81 -9.30 1.47
CA PHE A 135 10.14 -9.71 0.11
C PHE A 135 11.25 -10.75 0.14
N LEU A 136 10.99 -11.93 -0.42
CA LEU A 136 11.98 -12.99 -0.54
C LEU A 136 12.74 -12.85 -1.86
N MET A 137 14.06 -12.71 -1.78
CA MET A 137 14.97 -12.65 -2.92
C MET A 137 15.91 -13.85 -2.91
N PHE A 138 15.89 -14.65 -3.97
CA PHE A 138 16.86 -15.75 -4.14
C PHE A 138 18.06 -15.27 -4.94
N GLN A 139 19.18 -15.08 -4.24
CA GLN A 139 20.37 -14.48 -4.81
C GLN A 139 21.60 -14.82 -3.95
N ASP A 140 22.72 -15.14 -4.60
CA ASP A 140 23.98 -15.50 -3.94
C ASP A 140 24.98 -14.33 -3.93
N SER A 141 25.73 -14.16 -5.02
CA SER A 141 26.79 -13.14 -5.17
C SER A 141 26.62 -12.31 -6.45
N PRO A 142 25.75 -11.30 -6.46
CA PRO A 142 25.59 -10.37 -7.58
C PRO A 142 26.86 -9.52 -7.70
N GLY A 143 27.53 -9.60 -8.84
CA GLY A 143 28.86 -9.02 -9.00
C GLY A 143 29.99 -10.04 -8.99
N GLU A 144 29.67 -11.33 -8.91
CA GLU A 144 30.58 -12.42 -9.29
C GLU A 144 30.00 -13.14 -10.52
N GLY A 145 30.82 -13.30 -11.58
CA GLY A 145 30.40 -13.94 -12.84
C GLY A 145 30.46 -13.03 -14.06
N MET A 146 29.68 -13.35 -15.10
CA MET A 146 29.67 -12.58 -16.34
C MET A 146 29.13 -11.16 -16.09
N GLN A 147 29.89 -10.15 -16.54
CA GLN A 147 29.54 -8.73 -16.42
C GLN A 147 29.46 -8.16 -14.98
N ALA A 148 30.21 -8.74 -14.04
CA ALA A 148 30.37 -8.25 -12.67
C ALA A 148 30.62 -6.73 -12.53
N GLU A 149 31.35 -6.13 -13.48
CA GLU A 149 31.66 -4.70 -13.50
C GLU A 149 30.41 -3.81 -13.60
N ILE A 150 29.34 -4.30 -14.26
CA ILE A 150 28.09 -3.56 -14.40
C ILE A 150 27.44 -3.35 -13.02
N PHE A 151 27.40 -4.39 -12.18
CA PHE A 151 26.81 -4.32 -10.85
C PHE A 151 27.56 -3.39 -9.89
N LYS A 152 28.89 -3.29 -10.04
CA LYS A 152 29.73 -2.38 -9.23
C LYS A 152 29.54 -0.89 -9.51
N ARG A 153 28.76 -0.54 -10.53
CA ARG A 153 28.47 0.86 -10.90
C ARG A 153 27.14 1.36 -10.36
N PHE A 154 26.40 0.50 -9.66
CA PHE A 154 24.99 0.69 -9.37
C PHE A 154 24.73 0.88 -7.87
N TYR A 155 24.25 2.06 -7.50
CA TYR A 155 23.99 2.43 -6.10
C TYR A 155 22.99 1.53 -5.36
N TRP A 156 21.98 0.99 -6.06
CA TRP A 156 21.03 0.03 -5.52
C TRP A 156 21.63 -1.32 -5.09
N TRP A 157 22.92 -1.54 -5.38
CA TRP A 157 23.70 -2.67 -4.87
C TRP A 157 24.30 -2.42 -3.48
N GLU A 158 24.44 -1.16 -3.08
CA GLU A 158 25.00 -0.81 -1.78
C GLU A 158 24.00 -1.07 -0.65
N ASN A 159 24.50 -1.52 0.50
CA ASN A 159 23.68 -1.79 1.69
C ASN A 159 22.87 -0.56 2.10
N GLU A 160 23.44 0.65 1.94
CA GLU A 160 22.75 1.91 2.20
C GLU A 160 21.45 2.02 1.39
N CYS A 161 21.43 1.55 0.14
CA CYS A 161 20.21 1.61 -0.66
C CYS A 161 19.13 0.66 -0.15
N ASN A 162 19.51 -0.55 0.29
CA ASN A 162 18.58 -1.49 0.90
C ASN A 162 18.01 -0.91 2.20
N GLU A 163 18.87 -0.43 3.09
CA GLU A 163 18.46 0.22 4.35
C GLU A 163 17.54 1.41 4.10
N ARG A 164 17.79 2.18 3.04
CA ARG A 164 16.95 3.32 2.65
C ARG A 164 15.58 2.88 2.11
N ILE A 165 15.51 1.80 1.34
CA ILE A 165 14.25 1.21 0.87
C ILE A 165 13.44 0.72 2.07
N GLU A 166 14.07 -0.05 2.96
CA GLU A 166 13.43 -0.61 4.14
C GLU A 166 12.94 0.50 5.08
N SER A 167 13.75 1.51 5.38
CA SER A 167 13.35 2.64 6.25
C SER A 167 12.27 3.53 5.63
N THR A 168 12.31 3.76 4.31
CA THR A 168 11.35 4.64 3.63
C THR A 168 9.98 3.98 3.47
N PHE A 169 9.97 2.70 3.05
CA PHE A 169 8.74 1.99 2.71
C PHE A 169 8.26 1.03 3.81
N GLY A 170 9.12 0.71 4.78
CA GLY A 170 8.86 -0.19 5.90
C GLY A 170 8.88 -1.68 5.54
N VAL A 171 9.42 -2.02 4.37
CA VAL A 171 9.52 -3.39 3.87
C VAL A 171 10.80 -4.06 4.39
N GLN A 172 10.88 -5.38 4.28
CA GLN A 172 12.09 -6.15 4.59
C GLN A 172 12.48 -6.99 3.39
N ILE A 173 13.76 -6.97 3.01
CA ILE A 173 14.26 -7.79 1.91
C ILE A 173 15.04 -8.98 2.49
N LEU A 174 14.48 -10.17 2.35
CA LEU A 174 15.07 -11.42 2.82
C LEU A 174 15.83 -12.11 1.70
N TYR A 175 17.15 -12.14 1.81
CA TYR A 175 18.00 -12.85 0.87
C TYR A 175 18.14 -14.33 1.25
N ARG A 176 18.01 -15.22 0.26
CA ARG A 176 18.27 -16.66 0.37
C ARG A 176 19.13 -17.13 -0.79
N SER A 177 19.92 -18.16 -0.58
CA SER A 177 20.80 -18.69 -1.61
C SER A 177 20.02 -19.28 -2.79
N TRP A 178 20.35 -18.83 -4.01
CA TRP A 178 19.81 -19.43 -5.23
C TRP A 178 20.40 -20.83 -5.47
N LYS A 179 21.68 -21.01 -5.16
CA LYS A 179 22.35 -22.30 -5.21
C LYS A 179 21.67 -23.33 -4.29
N ASP A 180 21.45 -22.99 -3.03
CA ASP A 180 20.82 -23.91 -2.06
C ASP A 180 19.39 -24.28 -2.50
N LEU A 181 18.63 -23.32 -3.05
CA LEU A 181 17.31 -23.58 -3.61
C LEU A 181 17.36 -24.61 -4.76
N ASN A 182 18.34 -24.50 -5.65
CA ASN A 182 18.51 -25.46 -6.75
C ASN A 182 18.88 -26.86 -6.24
N ASP A 183 19.71 -26.95 -5.21
CA ASP A 183 20.08 -28.22 -4.61
C ASP A 183 18.88 -28.87 -3.90
N ARG A 184 18.05 -28.07 -3.21
CA ARG A 184 16.75 -28.53 -2.68
C ARG A 184 15.84 -29.05 -3.80
N ALA A 185 15.67 -28.28 -4.88
CA ALA A 185 14.83 -28.68 -6.00
C ALA A 185 15.31 -29.98 -6.67
N ARG A 186 16.63 -30.19 -6.78
CA ARG A 186 17.20 -31.44 -7.31
C ARG A 186 16.91 -32.66 -6.45
N ALA A 187 16.79 -32.48 -5.13
CA ALA A 187 16.49 -33.56 -4.20
C ALA A 187 15.02 -34.03 -4.29
N ILE A 188 14.13 -33.24 -4.90
CA ILE A 188 12.73 -33.61 -5.11
C ILE A 188 12.64 -34.69 -6.20
N SER A 189 11.93 -35.79 -5.93
CA SER A 189 11.70 -36.89 -6.87
C SER A 189 10.84 -36.47 -8.07
N ASP A 190 11.04 -37.07 -9.23
CA ASP A 190 10.21 -36.82 -10.42
C ASP A 190 8.75 -37.21 -10.19
N GLU A 191 8.50 -38.29 -9.44
CA GLU A 191 7.16 -38.79 -9.11
C GLU A 191 6.35 -37.76 -8.30
N ALA A 192 6.97 -37.11 -7.32
CA ALA A 192 6.34 -36.06 -6.53
C ALA A 192 6.04 -34.81 -7.37
N ALA A 193 6.96 -34.42 -8.26
CA ALA A 193 6.76 -33.30 -9.17
C ALA A 193 5.64 -33.59 -10.17
N GLU A 194 5.58 -34.81 -10.72
CA GLU A 194 4.53 -35.22 -11.64
C GLU A 194 3.16 -35.26 -10.95
N ALA A 195 3.09 -35.79 -9.72
CA ALA A 195 1.85 -35.80 -8.95
C ALA A 195 1.29 -34.39 -8.70
N LEU A 196 2.15 -33.38 -8.54
CA LEU A 196 1.73 -31.98 -8.43
C LEU A 196 1.32 -31.42 -9.80
N TRP A 197 2.07 -31.71 -10.85
CA TRP A 197 1.76 -31.28 -12.22
C TRP A 197 0.37 -31.75 -12.67
N GLN A 198 0.05 -33.03 -12.44
CA GLN A 198 -1.24 -33.62 -12.81
C GLN A 198 -2.43 -32.98 -12.10
N LYS A 199 -2.23 -32.36 -10.92
CA LYS A 199 -3.30 -31.63 -10.20
C LYS A 199 -3.64 -30.30 -10.85
N ARG A 200 -2.68 -29.67 -11.54
CA ARG A 200 -2.85 -28.34 -12.14
C ARG A 200 -2.03 -28.22 -13.43
N PRO A 201 -2.42 -28.95 -14.48
CA PRO A 201 -1.75 -28.83 -15.77
C PRO A 201 -2.02 -27.44 -16.38
N VAL A 202 -1.03 -26.90 -17.06
CA VAL A 202 -1.15 -25.70 -17.91
C VAL A 202 -0.76 -26.03 -19.35
N PRO A 203 -1.14 -25.21 -20.35
CA PRO A 203 -0.69 -25.40 -21.72
C PRO A 203 0.85 -25.36 -21.82
N VAL A 204 1.45 -26.32 -22.53
CA VAL A 204 2.91 -26.51 -22.56
C VAL A 204 3.50 -26.63 -23.96
N GLU A 205 2.74 -26.36 -25.03
CA GLU A 205 3.24 -26.23 -26.43
C GLU A 205 4.49 -27.09 -26.76
N ASP A 206 4.35 -28.41 -26.63
CA ASP A 206 5.39 -29.42 -26.92
C ASP A 206 6.64 -29.43 -26.01
N VAL A 207 6.63 -28.73 -24.88
CA VAL A 207 7.70 -28.80 -23.88
C VAL A 207 7.76 -30.23 -23.32
N PRO A 208 8.93 -30.90 -23.37
CA PRO A 208 9.09 -32.25 -22.85
C PRO A 208 8.78 -32.34 -21.36
N LEU A 209 8.16 -33.43 -20.93
CA LEU A 209 7.80 -33.66 -19.53
C LEU A 209 8.99 -33.47 -18.58
N ALA A 210 10.18 -33.96 -18.95
CA ALA A 210 11.39 -33.80 -18.14
C ALA A 210 11.75 -32.33 -17.83
N ASN A 211 11.43 -31.39 -18.73
CA ASN A 211 11.66 -29.96 -18.50
C ASN A 211 10.54 -29.34 -17.65
N ILE A 212 9.30 -29.79 -17.83
CA ILE A 212 8.17 -29.41 -16.98
C ILE A 212 8.47 -29.82 -15.53
N LEU A 213 8.91 -31.06 -15.30
CA LEU A 213 9.21 -31.55 -13.95
C LEU A 213 10.30 -30.73 -13.27
N LYS A 214 11.34 -30.29 -13.98
CA LYS A 214 12.36 -29.39 -13.42
C LYS A 214 11.77 -28.07 -12.92
N ALA A 215 10.88 -27.45 -13.70
CA ALA A 215 10.21 -26.21 -13.31
C ALA A 215 9.29 -26.43 -12.10
N VAL A 216 8.57 -27.55 -12.08
CA VAL A 216 7.69 -27.94 -10.95
C VAL A 216 8.50 -28.15 -9.67
N LYS A 217 9.68 -28.79 -9.74
CA LYS A 217 10.57 -28.95 -8.59
C LYS A 217 11.06 -27.62 -8.04
N ILE A 218 11.42 -26.66 -8.89
CA ILE A 218 11.78 -25.31 -8.46
C ILE A 218 10.59 -24.64 -7.76
N TYR A 219 9.39 -24.71 -8.33
CA TYR A 219 8.18 -24.19 -7.69
C TYR A 219 7.95 -24.80 -6.30
N MET A 220 8.09 -26.13 -6.17
CA MET A 220 7.95 -26.83 -4.89
C MET A 220 8.98 -26.35 -3.87
N ALA A 221 10.26 -26.25 -4.25
CA ALA A 221 11.33 -25.77 -3.38
C ALA A 221 11.12 -24.31 -2.95
N VAL A 222 10.66 -23.44 -3.86
CA VAL A 222 10.31 -22.04 -3.53
C VAL A 222 9.17 -22.00 -2.52
N ARG A 223 8.13 -22.82 -2.75
CA ARG A 223 6.97 -22.89 -1.85
C ARG A 223 7.38 -23.36 -0.45
N GLU A 224 8.22 -24.39 -0.34
CA GLU A 224 8.76 -24.85 0.95
C GLU A 224 9.49 -23.73 1.70
N VAL A 225 10.33 -22.94 1.01
CA VAL A 225 11.02 -21.80 1.63
C VAL A 225 10.04 -20.71 2.07
N ILE A 226 9.01 -20.42 1.26
CA ILE A 226 7.96 -19.45 1.63
C ILE A 226 7.22 -19.93 2.88
N ASP A 227 6.85 -21.21 2.93
CA ASP A 227 6.14 -21.82 4.07
C ASP A 227 7.03 -21.83 5.34
N GLU A 228 8.33 -22.09 5.21
CA GLU A 228 9.31 -22.03 6.30
C GLU A 228 9.44 -20.62 6.90
N LEU A 229 9.45 -19.58 6.06
CA LEU A 229 9.66 -18.21 6.51
C LEU A 229 8.40 -17.56 7.06
N GLY A 230 7.23 -17.96 6.56
CA GLY A 230 5.94 -17.35 6.89
C GLY A 230 5.84 -15.87 6.48
N GLU A 231 4.62 -15.37 6.32
CA GLU A 231 4.31 -13.94 6.03
C GLU A 231 5.20 -13.29 4.94
N ILE A 232 5.60 -14.08 3.94
CA ILE A 232 6.24 -13.58 2.73
C ILE A 232 5.12 -13.08 1.83
N HIS A 233 5.26 -11.83 1.38
CA HIS A 233 4.30 -11.21 0.47
C HIS A 233 4.94 -11.13 -0.93
N GLY A 234 4.42 -11.93 -1.85
CA GLY A 234 4.90 -12.04 -3.23
C GLY A 234 4.10 -13.06 -4.03
#